data_AF-A0AA35TEZ8-F1
#
_entry.id   AF-A0AA35TEZ8-F1
#
_cell.length_a   1.000
_cell.length_b   1.000
_cell.length_c   1.000
_cell.angle_alpha   90.00
_cell.angle_beta   90.00
_cell.angle_gamma   90.00
#
_symmetry.space_group_name_H-M   'P 1'
#
loop_
_entity.id
_entity.type
_entity.pdbx_description
1 polymer ?
#
loop_
_entity_poly.entity_id
_entity_poly.type
_entity_poly.pdbx_seq_one_letter_code
_entity_poly.pdbx_strand_id
1 'polypeptide(L)'
;MEYLPQQNRKLAGEDISDQISAEGKRVVILGGGDTGADCLGTAHRQGAEVVRQFELLPEPPEERADDNPWPQWPMILRTSAAHEEGGIRDYNILTKSLSGNGQRVEQLHAVRVDWTKGEDGRFQMAEVPGSEFIVEADLVLLAMGFLHPEHDGMLQQLGVELDGRGNVQVDDNKMTSVPGIFAGGDMVRGQSLVVWAIAEGRDVARGVDRYLTGASHLPRSSATT
;
A
#
# COMPACT_ATOMS: atom_id res chain seq x y z
N MET A 1 7.44 -5.41 0.02
CA MET A 1 7.70 -5.91 1.40
C MET A 1 7.77 -7.43 1.37
N GLU A 2 8.55 -8.06 2.26
CA GLU A 2 8.75 -9.52 2.27
C GLU A 2 7.86 -10.27 3.27
N TYR A 3 7.48 -9.61 4.38
CA TYR A 3 6.78 -10.23 5.51
C TYR A 3 5.44 -10.90 5.15
N LEU A 4 4.52 -10.18 4.52
CA LEU A 4 3.20 -10.72 4.16
C LEU A 4 3.27 -11.82 3.08
N PRO A 5 4.05 -11.67 1.98
CA PRO A 5 4.24 -12.76 1.02
C PRO A 5 4.77 -14.05 1.64
N GLN A 6 5.74 -13.96 2.56
CA GLN A 6 6.27 -15.14 3.26
C GLN A 6 5.17 -15.84 4.07
N GLN A 7 4.31 -15.08 4.77
CA GLN A 7 3.20 -15.66 5.50
C GLN A 7 2.20 -16.37 4.58
N ASN A 8 1.85 -15.77 3.44
CA ASN A 8 0.94 -16.39 2.47
C ASN A 8 1.49 -17.73 1.94
N ARG A 9 2.78 -17.77 1.59
CA ARG A 9 3.44 -18.99 1.11
C ARG A 9 3.48 -20.08 2.20
N LYS A 10 3.76 -19.70 3.45
CA LYS A 10 3.70 -20.62 4.60
C LYS A 10 2.31 -21.22 4.78
N LEU A 11 1.25 -20.40 4.68
CA LEU A 11 -0.14 -20.89 4.74
C LEU A 11 -0.50 -21.81 3.57
N ALA A 12 0.14 -21.63 2.41
CA ALA A 12 0.03 -22.53 1.26
C ALA A 12 0.84 -23.84 1.42
N GLY A 13 1.58 -24.01 2.51
CA GLY A 13 2.37 -25.21 2.81
C GLY A 13 3.80 -25.18 2.26
N GLU A 14 4.28 -24.03 1.80
CA GLU A 14 5.69 -23.88 1.40
C GLU A 14 6.62 -23.75 2.61
N ASP A 15 7.81 -24.33 2.51
CA ASP A 15 8.88 -24.14 3.48
C ASP A 15 9.67 -22.86 3.16
N ILE A 16 9.80 -21.98 4.16
CA ILE A 16 10.45 -20.67 4.03
C ILE A 16 11.66 -20.65 4.95
N SER A 17 12.83 -21.02 4.41
CA SER A 17 14.11 -20.77 5.04
C SER A 17 14.31 -19.26 5.15
N ASP A 18 14.46 -18.74 6.38
CA ASP A 18 14.57 -17.31 6.71
C ASP A 18 13.25 -16.51 6.78
N GLN A 19 12.19 -17.16 7.30
CA GLN A 19 10.94 -16.45 7.60
C GLN A 19 11.16 -15.29 8.59
N ILE A 20 10.73 -14.09 8.20
CA ILE A 20 10.57 -12.95 9.10
C ILE A 20 9.42 -13.27 10.06
N SER A 21 9.74 -13.43 11.35
CA SER A 21 8.76 -13.69 12.41
C SER A 21 8.64 -12.51 13.37
N ALA A 22 7.39 -12.23 13.76
CA ALA A 22 7.01 -11.30 14.82
C ALA A 22 6.91 -11.97 16.20
N GLU A 23 7.08 -13.28 16.31
CA GLU A 23 6.96 -14.04 17.56
C GLU A 23 7.83 -13.45 18.69
N GLY A 24 7.19 -13.07 19.79
CA GLY A 24 7.84 -12.48 20.97
C GLY A 24 8.52 -11.14 20.72
N LYS A 25 8.18 -10.42 19.64
CA LYS A 25 8.81 -9.14 19.28
C LYS A 25 7.93 -7.93 19.58
N ARG A 26 8.58 -6.79 19.82
CA ARG A 26 7.96 -5.46 19.79
C ARG A 26 7.95 -4.97 18.34
N VAL A 27 6.79 -5.03 17.71
CA VAL A 27 6.61 -4.71 16.29
C VAL A 27 6.11 -3.28 16.12
N VAL A 28 6.71 -2.54 15.19
CA VAL A 28 6.21 -1.24 14.73
C VAL A 28 5.88 -1.31 13.25
N ILE A 29 4.65 -0.96 12.88
CA ILE A 29 4.14 -0.91 11.51
C ILE A 29 4.01 0.56 11.11
N LEU A 30 4.65 0.96 10.02
CA LEU A 30 4.57 2.31 9.47
C LEU A 30 3.61 2.31 8.28
N GLY A 31 2.40 2.85 8.47
CA GLY A 31 1.34 2.93 7.48
C GLY A 31 -0.01 2.43 8.01
N GLY A 32 -1.05 3.24 7.83
CA GLY A 32 -2.43 3.02 8.32
C GLY A 32 -3.40 2.43 7.29
N GLY A 33 -2.92 2.07 6.10
CA GLY A 33 -3.73 1.43 5.05
C GLY A 33 -3.96 -0.07 5.25
N ASP A 34 -4.61 -0.71 4.26
CA ASP A 34 -4.96 -2.14 4.31
C ASP A 34 -3.72 -3.04 4.53
N THR A 35 -2.60 -2.75 3.84
CA THR A 35 -1.32 -3.46 4.06
C THR A 35 -0.86 -3.39 5.51
N GLY A 36 -1.06 -2.26 6.19
CA GLY A 36 -0.72 -2.09 7.60
C GLY A 36 -1.62 -2.93 8.51
N ALA A 37 -2.91 -2.98 8.21
CA ALA A 37 -3.86 -3.84 8.91
C ALA A 37 -3.57 -5.34 8.73
N ASP A 38 -3.14 -5.76 7.54
CA ASP A 38 -2.71 -7.14 7.28
C ASP A 38 -1.43 -7.48 8.05
N CYS A 39 -0.49 -6.54 8.15
CA CYS A 39 0.70 -6.68 8.99
C CYS A 39 0.33 -6.85 10.46
N LEU A 40 -0.63 -6.04 10.95
CA LEU A 40 -1.13 -6.09 12.32
C LEU A 40 -1.73 -7.46 12.64
N GLY A 41 -2.67 -7.93 11.81
CA GLY A 41 -3.32 -9.23 12.00
C GLY A 41 -2.34 -10.41 11.90
N THR A 42 -1.34 -10.31 11.02
CA THR A 42 -0.29 -11.34 10.90
C THR A 42 0.62 -11.34 12.12
N ALA A 43 1.06 -10.18 12.61
CA ALA A 43 1.90 -10.06 13.79
C ALA A 43 1.21 -10.62 15.05
N HIS A 44 -0.09 -10.34 15.22
CA HIS A 44 -0.89 -10.95 16.28
C HIS A 44 -0.89 -12.47 16.20
N ARG A 45 -1.16 -13.04 15.01
CA ARG A 45 -1.20 -14.49 14.79
C ARG A 45 0.15 -15.18 14.95
N GLN A 46 1.24 -14.44 14.76
CA GLN A 46 2.60 -14.94 15.02
C GLN A 46 3.02 -14.80 16.49
N GLY A 47 2.20 -14.21 17.37
CA GLY A 47 2.49 -14.09 18.80
C GLY A 47 3.45 -12.95 19.14
N ALA A 48 3.32 -11.80 18.47
CA ALA A 48 4.04 -10.59 18.85
C ALA A 48 3.77 -10.20 20.31
N GLU A 49 4.78 -9.68 21.00
CA GLU A 49 4.63 -9.17 22.37
C GLU A 49 3.76 -7.92 22.40
N VAL A 50 4.02 -7.00 21.46
CA VAL A 50 3.27 -5.76 21.27
C VAL A 50 3.37 -5.33 19.82
N VAL A 51 2.27 -4.84 19.27
CA VAL A 51 2.23 -4.28 17.92
C VAL A 51 1.75 -2.84 17.98
N ARG A 52 2.55 -1.92 17.44
CA ARG A 52 2.24 -0.50 17.28
C ARG A 52 2.07 -0.21 15.79
N GLN A 53 0.98 0.43 15.40
CA GLN A 53 0.75 0.89 14.04
C GLN A 53 0.68 2.41 14.03
N PHE A 54 1.64 3.03 13.33
CA PHE A 54 1.74 4.47 13.22
C PHE A 54 1.33 4.94 11.83
N GLU A 55 0.48 5.97 11.82
CA GLU A 55 0.08 6.70 10.64
C GLU A 55 0.62 8.13 10.69
N LEU A 56 1.11 8.60 9.56
CA LEU A 56 1.64 9.95 9.40
C LEU A 56 0.50 10.97 9.36
N LEU A 57 -0.60 10.61 8.72
CA LEU A 57 -1.78 11.44 8.57
C LEU A 57 -2.58 11.54 9.88
N PRO A 58 -3.46 12.56 10.01
CA PRO A 58 -4.38 12.66 11.13
C PRO A 58 -5.32 11.47 11.20
N GLU A 59 -5.85 11.22 12.41
CA GLU A 59 -6.94 10.27 12.58
C GLU A 59 -8.14 10.69 11.72
N PRO A 60 -8.62 9.81 10.82
CA PRO A 60 -9.80 10.11 10.02
C PRO A 60 -11.05 10.26 10.90
N PRO A 61 -12.07 11.03 10.48
CA PRO A 61 -13.31 11.18 11.24
C PRO A 61 -14.13 9.87 11.27
N GLU A 62 -14.94 9.66 12.30
CA GLU A 62 -15.84 8.49 12.39
C GLU A 62 -16.91 8.49 11.29
N GLU A 63 -17.39 9.68 10.92
CA GLU A 63 -18.43 9.87 9.91
C GLU A 63 -17.91 10.68 8.73
N ARG A 64 -18.57 10.51 7.57
CA ARG A 64 -18.21 11.21 6.32
C ARG A 64 -18.45 12.71 6.50
N ALA A 65 -17.41 13.51 6.27
CA ALA A 65 -17.52 14.97 6.29
C ALA A 65 -18.28 15.52 5.07
N ASP A 66 -18.87 16.71 5.22
CA ASP A 66 -19.66 17.38 4.18
C ASP A 66 -18.87 17.67 2.89
N ASP A 67 -17.55 17.81 3.00
CA ASP A 67 -16.64 18.07 1.88
C ASP A 67 -16.16 16.79 1.16
N ASN A 68 -16.59 15.61 1.61
CA ASN A 68 -16.37 14.32 0.96
C ASN A 68 -17.69 13.62 0.62
N PRO A 69 -18.57 14.20 -0.24
CA PRO A 69 -19.90 13.65 -0.53
C PRO A 69 -19.87 12.41 -1.44
N TRP A 70 -20.95 11.62 -1.41
CA TRP A 70 -21.15 10.55 -2.40
C TRP A 70 -21.24 11.14 -3.82
N PRO A 71 -20.64 10.53 -4.85
CA PRO A 71 -20.06 9.17 -4.92
C PRO A 71 -18.57 9.06 -4.59
N GLN A 72 -17.94 10.09 -3.99
CA GLN A 72 -16.53 10.01 -3.63
C GLN A 72 -16.30 8.90 -2.59
N TRP A 73 -15.09 8.35 -2.61
CA TRP A 73 -14.66 7.37 -1.63
C TRP A 73 -14.68 7.99 -0.22
N PRO A 74 -15.31 7.34 0.78
CA PRO A 74 -15.41 7.88 2.13
C PRO A 74 -14.05 7.88 2.82
N MET A 75 -13.60 9.07 3.23
CA MET A 75 -12.43 9.31 4.06
C MET A 75 -12.85 9.28 5.54
N ILE A 76 -13.10 8.09 6.06
CA ILE A 76 -13.54 7.85 7.44
C ILE A 76 -12.61 6.87 8.14
N LEU A 77 -12.68 6.83 9.47
CA LEU A 77 -11.96 5.89 10.29
C LEU A 77 -12.45 4.48 9.96
N ARG A 78 -11.53 3.65 9.48
CA ARG A 78 -11.80 2.23 9.22
C ARG A 78 -11.13 1.39 10.28
N THR A 79 -11.93 0.51 10.85
CA THR A 79 -11.51 -0.53 11.78
C THR A 79 -11.71 -1.86 11.09
N SER A 80 -10.65 -2.66 11.04
CA SER A 80 -10.69 -4.04 10.54
C SER A 80 -10.64 -5.01 11.72
N ALA A 81 -10.94 -6.29 11.49
CA ALA A 81 -10.85 -7.32 12.52
C ALA A 81 -9.48 -7.36 13.22
N ALA A 82 -8.39 -7.11 12.48
CA ALA A 82 -7.04 -7.04 13.05
C ALA A 82 -6.88 -5.92 14.10
N HIS A 83 -7.58 -4.80 13.94
CA HIS A 83 -7.60 -3.72 14.93
C HIS A 83 -8.43 -4.09 16.16
N GLU A 84 -9.52 -4.83 15.97
CA GLU A 84 -10.37 -5.32 17.07
C GLU A 84 -9.66 -6.39 17.91
N GLU A 85 -8.73 -7.14 17.31
CA GLU A 85 -7.84 -8.08 18.01
C GLU A 85 -6.83 -7.39 18.95
N GLY A 86 -6.64 -6.07 18.80
CA GLY A 86 -5.80 -5.24 19.66
C GLY A 86 -4.60 -4.63 18.94
N GLY A 87 -3.58 -4.26 19.71
CA GLY A 87 -2.48 -3.42 19.26
C GLY A 87 -2.71 -1.94 19.56
N ILE A 88 -1.69 -1.13 19.33
CA ILE A 88 -1.71 0.32 19.60
C ILE A 88 -1.72 1.02 18.25
N ARG A 89 -2.83 1.67 17.92
CA ARG A 89 -2.96 2.51 16.73
C ARG A 89 -2.76 3.97 17.12
N ASP A 90 -1.91 4.68 16.38
CA ASP A 90 -1.61 6.07 16.67
C ASP A 90 -1.33 6.86 15.39
N TYR A 91 -1.62 8.15 15.42
CA TYR A 91 -1.69 9.03 14.25
C TYR A 91 -0.84 10.27 14.44
N ASN A 92 -0.70 11.07 13.37
CA ASN A 92 0.10 12.29 13.42
C ASN A 92 1.54 12.01 13.87
N ILE A 93 2.13 10.90 13.38
CA ILE A 93 3.47 10.46 13.78
C ILE A 93 4.40 10.47 12.57
N LEU A 94 5.47 11.28 12.67
CA LEU A 94 6.56 11.27 11.72
C LEU A 94 7.73 10.47 12.30
N THR A 95 8.11 9.38 11.62
CA THR A 95 9.33 8.63 11.94
C THR A 95 10.55 9.43 11.50
N LYS A 96 11.53 9.62 12.40
CA LYS A 96 12.75 10.40 12.19
C LYS A 96 13.95 9.52 11.88
N SER A 97 14.14 8.46 12.67
CA SER A 97 15.26 7.55 12.50
C SER A 97 15.03 6.21 13.21
N LEU A 98 15.81 5.21 12.82
CA LEU A 98 15.93 3.93 13.52
C LEU A 98 17.33 3.83 14.11
N SER A 99 17.43 3.26 15.31
CA SER A 99 18.72 2.97 15.94
C SER A 99 18.78 1.55 16.48
N GLY A 100 19.99 1.04 16.63
CA GLY A 100 20.28 -0.27 17.20
C GLY A 100 21.76 -0.61 17.08
N ASN A 101 22.10 -1.89 17.16
CA ASN A 101 23.49 -2.37 17.23
C ASN A 101 24.18 -2.57 15.86
N GLY A 102 23.57 -2.09 14.77
CA GLY A 102 24.09 -2.23 13.41
C GLY A 102 23.72 -3.54 12.71
N GLN A 103 23.19 -4.54 13.43
CA GLN A 103 22.61 -5.75 12.86
C GLN A 103 21.10 -5.82 13.03
N ARG A 104 20.58 -5.22 14.11
CA ARG A 104 19.15 -5.21 14.45
C ARG A 104 18.72 -3.83 14.88
N VAL A 105 17.48 -3.48 14.54
CA VAL A 105 16.78 -2.33 15.13
C VAL A 105 16.48 -2.65 16.59
N GLU A 106 16.60 -1.63 17.44
CA GLU A 106 16.26 -1.70 18.86
C GLU A 106 15.27 -0.57 19.22
N GLN A 107 15.31 0.54 18.50
CA GLN A 107 14.48 1.72 18.77
C GLN A 107 14.06 2.43 17.48
N LEU A 108 12.85 3.01 17.51
CA LEU A 108 12.34 3.96 16.53
C LEU A 108 12.17 5.33 17.21
N HIS A 109 12.73 6.36 16.57
CA HIS A 109 12.64 7.76 16.99
C HIS A 109 11.59 8.45 16.15
N ALA A 110 10.67 9.15 16.81
CA ALA A 110 9.55 9.81 16.16
C ALA A 110 9.23 11.15 16.79
N VAL A 111 8.40 11.94 16.09
CA VAL A 111 7.87 13.23 16.55
C VAL A 111 6.40 13.31 16.15
N ARG A 112 5.61 14.07 16.91
CA ARG A 112 4.24 14.40 16.50
C ARG A 112 4.25 15.46 15.40
N VAL A 113 3.30 15.37 14.49
CA VAL A 113 3.08 16.35 13.43
C VAL A 113 1.65 16.85 13.42
N ASP A 114 1.47 18.11 13.09
CA ASP A 114 0.17 18.68 12.78
C ASP A 114 0.07 18.95 11.28
N TRP A 115 -1.15 18.79 10.77
CA TRP A 115 -1.48 19.05 9.38
C TRP A 115 -2.41 20.26 9.30
N THR A 116 -1.99 21.29 8.59
CA THR A 116 -2.80 22.49 8.34
C THR A 116 -2.99 22.70 6.85
N LYS A 117 -4.13 23.28 6.46
CA LYS A 117 -4.38 23.61 5.06
C LYS A 117 -3.71 24.94 4.75
N GLY A 118 -2.72 24.93 3.86
CA GLY A 118 -2.04 26.12 3.36
C GLY A 118 -2.97 26.99 2.51
N GLU A 119 -2.53 28.22 2.23
CA GLU A 119 -3.28 29.20 1.43
C GLU A 119 -3.59 28.72 0.00
N ASP A 120 -2.76 27.81 -0.55
CA ASP A 120 -2.95 27.16 -1.85
C ASP A 120 -3.91 25.96 -1.81
N GLY A 121 -4.50 25.68 -0.64
CA GLY A 121 -5.38 24.56 -0.40
C GLY A 121 -4.67 23.22 -0.18
N ARG A 122 -3.33 23.18 -0.21
CA ARG A 122 -2.55 21.96 0.06
C ARG A 122 -2.34 21.77 1.55
N PHE A 123 -2.33 20.51 1.99
CA PHE A 123 -1.97 20.19 3.36
C PHE A 123 -0.47 20.39 3.58
N GLN A 124 -0.13 21.13 4.63
CA GLN A 124 1.22 21.40 5.09
C GLN A 124 1.43 20.69 6.42
N MET A 125 2.52 19.91 6.50
CA MET A 125 2.94 19.19 7.70
C MET A 125 3.88 20.07 8.52
N ALA A 126 3.65 20.16 9.83
CA ALA A 126 4.53 20.83 10.78
C ALA A 126 4.84 19.92 11.97
N GLU A 127 6.12 19.80 12.34
CA GLU A 127 6.50 19.07 13.57
C GLU A 127 6.06 19.86 14.81
N VAL A 128 5.50 19.15 15.80
CA VAL A 128 5.11 19.73 17.08
C VAL A 128 6.35 19.78 17.98
N PRO A 129 6.88 20.98 18.34
CA PRO A 129 8.13 21.07 19.10
C PRO A 129 8.02 20.43 20.49
N GLY A 130 9.02 19.67 20.90
CA GLY A 130 9.04 19.01 22.21
C GLY A 130 8.18 17.75 22.30
N SER A 131 7.64 17.27 21.18
CA SER A 131 6.83 16.06 21.10
C SER A 131 7.62 14.82 20.66
N GLU A 132 8.95 14.92 20.63
CA GLU A 132 9.84 13.82 20.26
C GLU A 132 9.72 12.67 21.26
N PHE A 133 9.65 11.45 20.75
CA PHE A 133 9.56 10.25 21.56
C PHE A 133 10.28 9.06 20.92
N ILE A 134 10.60 8.08 21.75
CA ILE A 134 11.28 6.86 21.36
C ILE A 134 10.40 5.68 21.73
N VAL A 135 10.26 4.73 20.81
CA VAL A 135 9.66 3.42 21.08
C VAL A 135 10.67 2.32 20.85
N GLU A 136 10.67 1.33 21.72
CA GLU A 136 11.47 0.13 21.51
C GLU A 136 10.84 -0.73 20.42
N ALA A 137 11.67 -1.24 19.51
CA ALA A 137 11.24 -1.99 18.34
C ALA A 137 12.27 -3.05 17.96
N ASP A 138 11.83 -4.30 17.84
CA ASP A 138 12.66 -5.43 17.37
C ASP A 138 12.37 -5.78 15.90
N LEU A 139 11.24 -5.29 15.37
CA LEU A 139 10.82 -5.47 13.99
C LEU A 139 10.07 -4.21 13.54
N VAL A 140 10.51 -3.61 12.43
CA VAL A 140 9.83 -2.48 11.80
C VAL A 140 9.32 -2.91 10.42
N LEU A 141 8.02 -2.79 10.18
CA LEU A 141 7.35 -3.16 8.94
C LEU A 141 6.92 -1.90 8.20
N LEU A 142 7.47 -1.69 7.00
CA LEU A 142 7.12 -0.55 6.15
C LEU A 142 5.91 -0.91 5.27
N ALA A 143 4.75 -0.34 5.61
CA ALA A 143 3.46 -0.54 4.96
C ALA A 143 2.90 0.78 4.36
N MET A 144 3.78 1.59 3.77
CA MET A 144 3.50 2.96 3.30
C MET A 144 2.94 3.03 1.87
N GLY A 145 2.52 1.89 1.31
CA GLY A 145 2.14 1.78 -0.10
C GLY A 145 3.34 1.65 -1.04
N PHE A 146 3.06 1.80 -2.33
CA PHE A 146 4.05 1.75 -3.42
C PHE A 146 3.91 3.01 -4.28
N LEU A 147 4.88 3.29 -5.16
CA LEU A 147 4.78 4.44 -6.07
C LEU A 147 4.32 4.01 -7.46
N HIS A 148 5.00 3.00 -8.00
CA HIS A 148 4.83 2.44 -9.33
C HIS A 148 5.40 1.01 -9.32
N PRO A 149 5.18 0.20 -10.38
CA PRO A 149 5.85 -1.08 -10.52
C PRO A 149 7.38 -0.93 -10.57
N GLU A 150 8.10 -2.01 -10.24
CA GLU A 150 9.55 -2.06 -10.36
C GLU A 150 9.96 -1.92 -11.84
N HIS A 151 10.81 -0.93 -12.13
CA HIS A 151 11.25 -0.64 -13.49
C HIS A 151 12.38 -1.56 -13.93
N ASP A 152 13.30 -1.84 -13.02
CA ASP A 152 14.45 -2.70 -13.27
C ASP A 152 14.01 -4.13 -13.59
N GLY A 153 14.75 -4.78 -14.49
CA GLY A 153 14.43 -6.13 -14.95
C GLY A 153 13.37 -6.12 -16.05
N MET A 154 12.21 -6.72 -15.79
CA MET A 154 11.23 -7.06 -16.82
C MET A 154 10.76 -5.84 -17.63
N LEU A 155 10.35 -4.74 -16.98
CA LEU A 155 9.79 -3.58 -17.70
C LEU A 155 10.85 -2.90 -18.57
N GLN A 156 12.06 -2.70 -18.03
CA GLN A 156 13.19 -2.17 -18.78
C GLN A 156 13.59 -3.08 -19.96
N GLN A 157 13.62 -4.39 -19.76
CA GLN A 157 13.95 -5.36 -20.82
C GLN A 157 12.90 -5.38 -21.93
N LEU A 158 11.63 -5.23 -21.59
CA LEU A 158 10.55 -5.10 -22.56
C LEU A 158 10.58 -3.76 -23.30
N GLY A 159 11.11 -2.70 -22.67
CA GLY A 159 11.20 -1.37 -23.28
C GLY A 159 9.86 -0.64 -23.40
N VAL A 160 8.92 -0.92 -22.49
CA VAL A 160 7.60 -0.27 -22.48
C VAL A 160 7.71 1.18 -22.01
N GLU A 161 6.87 2.06 -22.57
CA GLU A 161 6.75 3.44 -22.13
C GLU A 161 6.01 3.51 -20.79
N LEU A 162 6.38 4.51 -19.97
CA LEU A 162 5.78 4.77 -18.67
C LEU A 162 5.08 6.12 -18.66
N ASP A 163 4.03 6.24 -17.87
CA ASP A 163 3.33 7.51 -17.66
C ASP A 163 4.12 8.45 -16.73
N GLY A 164 3.60 9.67 -16.52
CA GLY A 164 4.23 10.66 -15.64
C GLY A 164 4.30 10.27 -14.16
N ARG A 165 3.64 9.18 -13.75
CA ARG A 165 3.68 8.60 -12.40
C ARG A 165 4.58 7.36 -12.33
N GLY A 166 5.16 6.93 -13.45
CA GLY A 166 6.02 5.75 -13.56
C GLY A 166 5.26 4.43 -13.75
N ASN A 167 3.94 4.45 -13.96
CA ASN A 167 3.17 3.25 -14.27
C ASN A 167 3.30 2.90 -15.75
N VAL A 168 3.02 1.65 -16.13
CA VAL A 168 3.04 1.22 -17.52
C VAL A 168 1.98 1.97 -18.32
N GLN A 169 2.41 2.69 -19.35
CA GLN A 169 1.50 3.40 -20.23
C GLN A 169 0.83 2.42 -21.19
N VAL A 170 -0.48 2.56 -21.37
CA VAL A 170 -1.28 1.75 -22.30
C VAL A 170 -2.26 2.59 -23.10
N ASP A 171 -2.65 2.09 -24.27
CA ASP A 171 -3.70 2.65 -25.10
C ASP A 171 -5.13 2.26 -24.63
N ASP A 172 -6.15 2.68 -25.37
CA ASP A 172 -7.57 2.35 -25.12
C ASP A 172 -7.90 0.85 -25.21
N ASN A 173 -6.99 0.03 -25.77
CA ASN A 173 -7.09 -1.42 -25.84
C ASN A 173 -6.19 -2.11 -24.82
N LYS A 174 -5.62 -1.36 -23.87
CA LYS A 174 -4.69 -1.84 -22.85
C LYS A 174 -3.36 -2.38 -23.40
N MET A 175 -3.04 -2.10 -24.66
CA MET A 175 -1.75 -2.44 -25.26
C MET A 175 -0.71 -1.39 -24.87
N THR A 176 0.50 -1.82 -24.54
CA THR A 176 1.61 -0.92 -24.23
C THR A 176 2.19 -0.31 -25.51
N SER A 177 3.25 0.49 -25.39
CA SER A 177 4.03 0.96 -26.55
C SER A 177 4.69 -0.16 -27.36
N VAL A 178 4.79 -1.38 -26.80
CA VAL A 178 5.37 -2.54 -27.46
C VAL A 178 4.25 -3.43 -28.02
N PRO A 179 4.14 -3.58 -29.36
CA PRO A 179 3.05 -4.35 -29.97
C PRO A 179 2.98 -5.78 -29.45
N GLY A 180 1.77 -6.22 -29.08
CA GLY A 180 1.52 -7.55 -28.54
C GLY A 180 1.75 -7.69 -27.03
N ILE A 181 2.19 -6.63 -26.35
CA ILE A 181 2.29 -6.59 -24.88
C ILE A 181 1.15 -5.75 -24.32
N PHE A 182 0.49 -6.28 -23.28
CA PHE A 182 -0.68 -5.65 -22.66
C PHE A 182 -0.47 -5.55 -21.15
N ALA A 183 -1.09 -4.56 -20.52
CA ALA A 183 -1.04 -4.36 -19.09
C ALA A 183 -2.38 -3.86 -18.52
N GLY A 184 -2.64 -4.17 -17.25
CA GLY A 184 -3.82 -3.71 -16.53
C GLY A 184 -3.64 -3.88 -15.02
N GLY A 185 -4.61 -3.40 -14.25
CA GLY A 185 -4.56 -3.39 -12.80
C GLY A 185 -3.55 -2.38 -12.28
N ASP A 186 -2.91 -2.71 -11.15
CA ASP A 186 -2.00 -1.79 -10.46
C ASP A 186 -0.76 -1.41 -11.28
N MET A 187 -0.36 -2.23 -12.25
CA MET A 187 0.72 -1.92 -13.20
C MET A 187 0.43 -0.66 -14.04
N VAL A 188 -0.84 -0.34 -14.27
CA VAL A 188 -1.30 0.78 -15.10
C VAL A 188 -1.91 1.89 -14.24
N ARG A 189 -2.74 1.52 -13.25
CA ARG A 189 -3.47 2.49 -12.42
C ARG A 189 -2.68 2.99 -11.20
N GLY A 190 -1.70 2.22 -10.74
CA GLY A 190 -1.19 2.28 -9.37
C GLY A 190 -2.10 1.53 -8.39
N GLN A 191 -1.70 1.46 -7.11
CA GLN A 191 -2.43 0.65 -6.12
C GLN A 191 -3.89 1.03 -6.03
N SER A 192 -4.77 0.07 -6.31
CA SER A 192 -6.20 0.30 -6.33
C SER A 192 -6.98 -0.90 -5.79
N LEU A 193 -8.31 -0.84 -5.92
CA LEU A 193 -9.19 -1.90 -5.48
C LEU A 193 -9.16 -3.09 -6.45
N VAL A 194 -9.35 -4.30 -5.92
CA VAL A 194 -9.42 -5.54 -6.71
C VAL A 194 -10.46 -5.47 -7.83
N VAL A 195 -11.58 -4.77 -7.63
CA VAL A 195 -12.61 -4.60 -8.66
C VAL A 195 -12.08 -3.88 -9.91
N TRP A 196 -11.14 -2.94 -9.74
CA TRP A 196 -10.51 -2.24 -10.85
C TRP A 196 -9.52 -3.14 -11.60
N ALA A 197 -8.76 -3.97 -10.87
CA ALA A 197 -7.89 -4.97 -11.49
C ALA A 197 -8.70 -5.99 -12.29
N ILE A 198 -9.84 -6.47 -11.78
CA ILE A 198 -10.75 -7.36 -12.51
C ILE A 198 -11.32 -6.67 -13.75
N ALA A 199 -11.78 -5.43 -13.61
CA ALA A 199 -12.32 -4.65 -14.72
C ALA A 199 -11.28 -4.50 -15.84
N GLU A 200 -10.06 -4.05 -15.51
CA GLU A 200 -9.01 -3.89 -16.52
C GLU A 200 -8.49 -5.21 -17.07
N GLY A 201 -8.49 -6.29 -16.30
CA GLY A 201 -8.19 -7.62 -16.82
C GLY A 201 -9.16 -8.04 -17.93
N ARG A 202 -10.44 -7.65 -17.83
CA ARG A 202 -11.43 -7.88 -18.91
C ARG A 202 -11.14 -7.02 -20.14
N ASP A 203 -10.71 -5.79 -19.95
CA ASP A 203 -10.32 -4.91 -21.07
C ASP A 203 -9.03 -5.39 -21.74
N VAL A 204 -8.05 -5.90 -20.98
CA VAL A 204 -6.85 -6.56 -21.50
C VAL A 204 -7.25 -7.77 -22.34
N ALA A 205 -8.14 -8.64 -21.83
CA ALA A 205 -8.61 -9.80 -22.60
C ALA A 205 -9.27 -9.39 -23.92
N ARG A 206 -10.07 -8.32 -23.93
CA ARG A 206 -10.66 -7.73 -25.14
C ARG A 206 -9.60 -7.16 -26.09
N GLY A 207 -8.58 -6.49 -25.57
CA GLY A 207 -7.48 -5.94 -26.34
C GLY A 207 -6.66 -7.02 -27.05
N VAL A 208 -6.32 -8.07 -26.31
CA VAL A 208 -5.61 -9.26 -26.83
C VAL A 208 -6.43 -9.96 -27.91
N ASP A 209 -7.72 -10.21 -27.66
CA ASP A 209 -8.62 -10.86 -28.63
C ASP A 209 -8.71 -10.07 -29.95
N ARG A 210 -8.84 -8.73 -29.84
CA ARG A 210 -8.83 -7.83 -30.99
C ARG A 210 -7.51 -7.85 -31.75
N TYR A 211 -6.38 -7.86 -31.04
CA TYR A 211 -5.05 -7.87 -31.65
C TYR A 211 -4.80 -9.17 -32.43
N LEU A 212 -5.22 -10.31 -31.89
CA LEU A 212 -5.00 -11.62 -32.50
C LEU A 212 -5.98 -11.93 -33.64
N THR A 213 -7.23 -11.47 -33.57
CA THR A 213 -8.28 -11.85 -34.53
C THR A 213 -8.76 -10.73 -35.44
N GLY A 214 -8.35 -9.48 -35.16
CA GLY A 214 -8.78 -8.27 -35.87
C GLY A 214 -10.09 -7.65 -35.35
N ALA A 215 -10.86 -8.35 -34.53
CA ALA A 215 -12.11 -7.86 -33.92
C ALA A 215 -12.31 -8.47 -32.52
N SER A 216 -13.29 -8.01 -31.75
CA SER A 216 -13.63 -8.69 -30.50
C SER A 216 -15.10 -8.52 -30.14
N HIS A 217 -15.74 -9.63 -29.78
CA HIS A 217 -17.10 -9.67 -29.25
C HIS A 217 -17.16 -9.59 -27.72
N LEU A 218 -16.01 -9.56 -27.04
CA LEU A 218 -15.95 -9.42 -25.58
C LEU A 218 -16.42 -8.02 -25.16
N PRO A 219 -17.23 -7.88 -24.10
CA PRO A 219 -17.71 -6.57 -23.64
C PRO A 219 -16.56 -5.72 -23.06
N ARG A 220 -16.71 -4.38 -23.06
CA ARG A 220 -15.85 -3.48 -22.26
C ARG A 220 -16.26 -3.53 -20.78
N SER A 221 -15.27 -3.39 -19.90
CA SER A 221 -15.48 -3.45 -18.45
C SER A 221 -16.20 -2.22 -17.89
N SER A 222 -15.90 -1.05 -18.44
CA SER A 222 -16.65 0.18 -18.25
C SER A 222 -17.12 0.71 -19.60
N ALA A 223 -18.42 0.91 -19.75
CA ALA A 223 -18.93 1.89 -20.69
C ALA A 223 -18.76 3.26 -20.03
N THR A 224 -17.55 3.81 -20.03
CA THR A 224 -17.36 5.23 -19.75
C THR A 224 -17.79 5.98 -21.00
N THR A 225 -19.08 6.32 -21.08
CA THR A 225 -19.55 7.50 -21.82
C THR A 225 -19.04 8.76 -21.14
#